data_AF-A0A8S3ULN0-F1
#
_entry.id   AF-A0A8S3ULN0-F1
#
_cell.length_a   1.000
_cell.length_b   1.000
_cell.length_c   1.000
_cell.angle_alpha   90.00
_cell.angle_beta   90.00
_cell.angle_gamma   90.00
#
_symmetry.space_group_name_H-M   'P 1'
#
loop_
_entity.id
_entity.type
_entity.pdbx_description
1 polymer ?
#
loop_
_entity_poly.entity_id
_entity_poly.type
_entity_poly.pdbx_seq_one_letter_code
_entity_poly.pdbx_strand_id
1 'polypeptide(L)'
;MEHIKNGKFKNSQTNLVDTLLDETYAAHNALDDTRLLFRLITCTSQGNVISDNITDFIFSPNYPHNCHMQQDNLKTFSEAINCKALSKATALKAARSNLRLCHLKLSIERNGLDGLRALLSELTNQGKVRVTSCKKIIRGFMISLLEKLKEKWLSHERCGPFIICRDDTIWCINSLSNVLWHLTRRGLINFGLLSLPKEIDFMPKDVLPQDNHVLIIGAGVSGLSAAHQLNHFGVKVSKGAQIINGCDNNPLIVLSHQTGVHIKELSEKCCLLQKGGEKVDEKTDSQMDFHFNAILDIIADQRRNKEILQDLNLMDKFRETHQHFMDESQLTFTKQQETLLNFHFGNLEYACGTSLSNISSMNWDQNEDYPQFSGRNVLMADGFSTILDKITENLDIVYNTEISSIDYSDKVLVKSSDGQSWTGDKVIVTLPLAVLKNGIVQFTPPLPQNKVTAIQQLGVGYMEKVVLQFKERFWSDKSSPSEVFGRVETEFSRRGLFGVFHDLSKENASGKSCYILSTHISGDSVEILKQKSDEEIISMCIETLSELFPKKKVPKPQKYIVTRWYQDKHIQMAYSHIPVGATGDLYDDLAADVQGRIYFAGEATNRQHPQSVTGAYISGMREAEKVFTSMAIS
;
A
#
# COMPACT_ATOMS: atom_id res chain seq x y z
N MET A 1 -52.29 22.02 -0.43
CA MET A 1 -51.89 23.23 -1.18
C MET A 1 -52.18 24.57 -0.47
N GLU A 2 -52.63 24.62 0.79
CA GLU A 2 -52.97 25.93 1.43
C GLU A 2 -51.89 26.58 2.32
N HIS A 3 -50.88 25.84 2.79
CA HIS A 3 -49.80 26.43 3.62
C HIS A 3 -48.77 27.27 2.85
N ILE A 4 -48.85 27.34 1.51
CA ILE A 4 -47.83 27.92 0.63
C ILE A 4 -47.85 29.46 0.60
N LYS A 5 -48.87 30.12 1.17
CA LYS A 5 -49.02 31.59 1.12
C LYS A 5 -48.30 32.40 2.19
N ASN A 6 -47.77 31.78 3.25
CA ASN A 6 -47.04 32.49 4.30
C ASN A 6 -45.53 32.23 4.21
N GLY A 7 -44.78 33.21 3.70
CA GLY A 7 -43.36 33.08 3.34
C GLY A 7 -42.41 32.78 4.51
N LYS A 8 -42.27 31.49 4.87
CA LYS A 8 -41.32 30.96 5.86
C LYS A 8 -40.70 29.62 5.44
N PHE A 9 -40.17 29.55 4.22
CA PHE A 9 -39.14 28.53 3.95
C PHE A 9 -37.86 28.91 4.70
N LYS A 10 -37.55 28.18 5.78
CA LYS A 10 -36.21 28.14 6.34
C LYS A 10 -35.38 27.17 5.48
N ASN A 11 -34.33 27.67 4.86
CA ASN A 11 -33.40 26.85 4.09
C ASN A 11 -32.59 25.98 5.05
N SER A 12 -33.00 24.72 5.20
CA SER A 12 -32.28 23.71 5.97
C SER A 12 -32.28 22.40 5.18
N GLN A 13 -31.20 21.64 5.32
CA GLN A 13 -30.96 20.41 4.55
C GLN A 13 -32.00 19.32 4.88
N THR A 14 -32.55 19.31 6.10
CA THR A 14 -33.70 18.50 6.51
C THR A 14 -34.94 18.80 5.67
N ASN A 15 -35.34 20.06 5.51
CA ASN A 15 -36.51 20.43 4.71
C ASN A 15 -36.38 20.02 3.24
N LEU A 16 -35.16 19.94 2.70
CA LEU A 16 -34.93 19.53 1.31
C LEU A 16 -35.10 18.02 1.11
N VAL A 17 -34.63 17.21 2.06
CA VAL A 17 -34.81 15.74 2.06
C VAL A 17 -36.29 15.40 2.31
N ASP A 18 -36.92 16.06 3.28
CA ASP A 18 -38.35 15.96 3.59
C ASP A 18 -39.22 16.27 2.34
N THR A 19 -38.96 17.39 1.67
CA THR A 19 -39.74 17.80 0.47
C THR A 19 -39.52 16.93 -0.77
N LEU A 20 -38.36 16.29 -0.93
CA LEU A 20 -38.00 15.57 -2.18
C LEU A 20 -37.95 14.05 -2.06
N LEU A 21 -37.83 13.50 -0.85
CA LEU A 21 -37.74 12.07 -0.58
C LEU A 21 -38.76 11.57 0.47
N ASP A 22 -39.57 12.46 1.07
CA ASP A 22 -40.54 12.14 2.14
C ASP A 22 -39.88 11.49 3.39
N GLU A 23 -38.62 11.87 3.65
CA GLU A 23 -37.78 11.33 4.73
C GLU A 23 -37.21 12.45 5.63
N THR A 24 -37.12 12.18 6.93
CA THR A 24 -36.47 13.08 7.91
C THR A 24 -35.25 12.41 8.54
N TYR A 25 -34.23 13.19 8.90
CA TYR A 25 -32.96 12.70 9.45
C TYR A 25 -32.31 13.73 10.37
N ALA A 26 -31.29 13.30 11.12
CA ALA A 26 -30.49 14.19 11.96
C ALA A 26 -29.38 14.87 11.13
N ALA A 27 -29.56 16.16 10.83
CA ALA A 27 -28.51 16.98 10.20
C ALA A 27 -27.22 17.01 11.04
N HIS A 28 -26.09 17.16 10.36
CA HIS A 28 -24.72 17.15 10.92
C HIS A 28 -24.13 15.75 11.22
N ASN A 29 -24.80 14.64 10.86
CA ASN A 29 -24.11 13.35 10.73
C ASN A 29 -23.53 13.18 9.32
N ALA A 30 -22.22 13.40 9.17
CA ALA A 30 -21.52 13.35 7.88
C ALA A 30 -21.71 12.04 7.09
N LEU A 31 -21.97 10.90 7.75
CA LEU A 31 -22.24 9.63 7.07
C LEU A 31 -23.63 9.62 6.42
N ASP A 32 -24.64 10.13 7.12
CA ASP A 32 -26.01 10.16 6.63
C ASP A 32 -26.23 11.33 5.66
N ASP A 33 -25.57 12.47 5.88
CA ASP A 33 -25.43 13.56 4.90
C ASP A 33 -24.93 13.03 3.55
N THR A 34 -23.87 12.20 3.57
CA THR A 34 -23.28 11.61 2.35
C THR A 34 -24.22 10.60 1.68
N ARG A 35 -24.91 9.76 2.46
CA ARG A 35 -25.89 8.78 1.96
C ARG A 35 -27.11 9.44 1.33
N LEU A 36 -27.64 10.48 1.96
CA LEU A 36 -28.80 11.23 1.47
C LEU A 36 -28.45 12.08 0.25
N LEU A 37 -27.25 12.67 0.19
CA LEU A 37 -26.73 13.30 -1.02
C LEU A 37 -26.69 12.31 -2.20
N PHE A 38 -26.18 11.10 -1.98
CA PHE A 38 -26.15 10.05 -3.01
C PHE A 38 -27.56 9.61 -3.45
N ARG A 39 -28.53 9.54 -2.52
CA ARG A 39 -29.94 9.26 -2.86
C ARG A 39 -30.63 10.39 -3.60
N LEU A 40 -30.39 11.66 -3.24
CA LEU A 40 -30.90 12.82 -4.00
C LEU A 40 -30.36 12.83 -5.43
N ILE A 41 -29.06 12.55 -5.62
CA ILE A 41 -28.42 12.48 -6.94
C ILE A 41 -28.94 11.29 -7.77
N THR A 42 -29.27 10.16 -7.15
CA THR A 42 -29.83 9.01 -7.88
C THR A 42 -31.34 9.15 -8.16
N CYS A 43 -32.15 9.67 -7.23
CA CYS A 43 -33.57 9.98 -7.49
C CYS A 43 -33.76 11.05 -8.57
N THR A 44 -32.94 12.10 -8.59
CA THR A 44 -32.98 13.12 -9.67
C THR A 44 -32.58 12.58 -11.05
N SER A 45 -31.99 11.38 -11.13
CA SER A 45 -31.75 10.70 -12.41
C SER A 45 -32.96 9.95 -12.98
N GLN A 46 -34.04 9.76 -12.20
CA GLN A 46 -35.23 8.99 -12.58
C GLN A 46 -36.46 9.83 -13.00
N GLY A 47 -36.24 10.90 -13.76
CA GLY A 47 -37.24 11.48 -14.67
C GLY A 47 -38.43 12.27 -14.08
N ASN A 48 -38.65 13.47 -14.66
CA ASN A 48 -39.91 14.23 -14.63
C ASN A 48 -40.36 14.88 -13.30
N VAL A 49 -39.55 15.76 -12.69
CA VAL A 49 -40.09 17.02 -12.09
C VAL A 49 -39.16 18.21 -12.36
N ILE A 50 -39.26 18.81 -13.56
CA ILE A 50 -38.97 20.23 -13.79
C ILE A 50 -40.10 20.76 -14.67
N SER A 51 -40.77 21.82 -14.25
CA SER A 51 -41.77 22.55 -15.04
C SER A 51 -41.40 24.03 -15.10
N ASP A 52 -41.74 24.69 -16.21
CA ASP A 52 -41.06 25.90 -16.72
C ASP A 52 -41.28 27.22 -15.94
N ASN A 53 -41.70 27.16 -14.67
CA ASN A 53 -42.10 28.31 -13.86
C ASN A 53 -41.02 28.83 -12.88
N ILE A 54 -39.75 28.47 -13.07
CA ILE A 54 -38.61 29.01 -12.29
C ILE A 54 -37.69 29.86 -13.19
N THR A 55 -38.29 30.72 -14.03
CA THR A 55 -37.56 31.67 -14.88
C THR A 55 -38.09 33.10 -14.76
N ASP A 56 -37.96 33.69 -13.56
CA ASP A 56 -37.98 35.16 -13.44
C ASP A 56 -37.13 35.64 -12.25
N PHE A 57 -35.90 36.07 -12.54
CA PHE A 57 -35.04 36.83 -11.62
C PHE A 57 -34.34 37.96 -12.37
N ILE A 58 -34.69 39.20 -11.99
CA ILE A 58 -34.26 40.43 -12.65
C ILE A 58 -32.78 40.72 -12.35
N PHE A 59 -31.97 41.00 -13.37
CA PHE A 59 -30.55 41.33 -13.23
C PHE A 59 -30.17 42.69 -13.85
N SER A 60 -29.81 43.66 -13.00
CA SER A 60 -28.88 44.76 -13.35
C SER A 60 -28.47 45.58 -12.12
N PRO A 61 -27.28 46.22 -12.08
CA PRO A 61 -26.15 46.12 -13.01
C PRO A 61 -24.77 45.97 -12.28
N ASN A 62 -24.27 44.75 -12.07
CA ASN A 62 -22.94 44.51 -11.48
C ASN A 62 -21.78 44.59 -12.49
N TYR A 63 -21.67 45.73 -13.18
CA TYR A 63 -20.56 46.03 -14.09
C TYR A 63 -19.21 46.25 -13.36
N PRO A 64 -19.13 46.98 -12.22
CA PRO A 64 -17.86 47.22 -11.53
C PRO A 64 -17.16 45.94 -11.04
N HIS A 65 -17.94 44.98 -10.55
CA HIS A 65 -17.41 43.74 -9.97
C HIS A 65 -16.71 42.87 -11.03
N ASN A 66 -17.27 42.81 -12.24
CA ASN A 66 -16.65 42.15 -13.39
C ASN A 66 -15.29 42.76 -13.76
N CYS A 67 -15.14 44.09 -13.68
CA CYS A 67 -13.87 44.75 -13.96
C CYS A 67 -12.78 44.39 -12.92
N HIS A 68 -13.14 44.28 -11.64
CA HIS A 68 -12.22 43.81 -10.59
C HIS A 68 -11.81 42.35 -10.81
N MET A 69 -12.78 41.43 -10.95
CA MET A 69 -12.47 40.01 -11.15
C MET A 69 -11.63 39.77 -12.42
N GLN A 70 -11.80 40.57 -13.48
CA GLN A 70 -10.94 40.49 -14.68
C GLN A 70 -9.48 40.86 -14.38
N GLN A 71 -9.21 41.84 -13.53
CA GLN A 71 -7.84 42.19 -13.14
C GLN A 71 -7.22 41.08 -12.28
N ASP A 72 -7.96 40.53 -11.33
CA ASP A 72 -7.46 39.47 -10.44
C ASP A 72 -7.28 38.13 -11.18
N ASN A 73 -8.19 37.77 -12.08
CA ASN A 73 -8.01 36.66 -13.01
C ASN A 73 -6.76 36.85 -13.87
N LEU A 74 -6.49 38.08 -14.35
CA LEU A 74 -5.30 38.38 -15.15
C LEU A 74 -4.01 38.25 -14.34
N LYS A 75 -4.01 38.60 -13.04
CA LYS A 75 -2.87 38.35 -12.13
C LYS A 75 -2.52 36.86 -12.08
N THR A 76 -3.48 35.94 -12.12
CA THR A 76 -3.21 34.49 -12.13
C THR A 76 -2.39 34.01 -13.33
N PHE A 77 -2.40 34.75 -14.45
CA PHE A 77 -1.59 34.43 -15.64
C PHE A 77 -0.22 35.11 -15.66
N SER A 78 0.11 35.96 -14.68
CA SER A 78 1.34 36.78 -14.68
C SER A 78 2.62 35.95 -14.89
N GLU A 79 2.80 34.86 -14.16
CA GLU A 79 3.96 33.97 -14.31
C GLU A 79 3.99 33.29 -15.70
N ALA A 80 2.84 32.85 -16.22
CA ALA A 80 2.73 32.26 -17.55
C ALA A 80 3.02 33.27 -18.68
N ILE A 81 2.75 34.56 -18.46
CA ILE A 81 3.14 35.65 -19.38
C ILE A 81 4.65 35.91 -19.28
N ASN A 82 5.19 35.99 -18.07
CA ASN A 82 6.61 36.26 -17.82
C ASN A 82 7.52 35.15 -18.38
N CYS A 83 7.14 33.88 -18.20
CA CYS A 83 7.80 32.72 -18.80
C CYS A 83 7.50 32.55 -20.31
N LYS A 84 6.83 33.51 -20.95
CA LYS A 84 6.45 33.51 -22.38
C LYS A 84 5.55 32.35 -22.83
N ALA A 85 5.03 31.55 -21.90
CA ALA A 85 4.12 30.43 -22.17
C ALA A 85 2.73 30.87 -22.66
N LEU A 86 2.32 32.12 -22.38
CA LEU A 86 1.08 32.70 -22.88
C LEU A 86 1.23 34.19 -23.26
N SER A 87 0.63 34.61 -24.38
CA SER A 87 0.66 36.04 -24.74
C SER A 87 -0.22 36.88 -23.81
N LYS A 88 0.18 38.12 -23.51
CA LYS A 88 -0.61 39.07 -22.69
C LYS A 88 -2.01 39.32 -23.28
N ALA A 89 -2.16 39.28 -24.61
CA ALA A 89 -3.46 39.39 -25.28
C ALA A 89 -4.33 38.13 -25.10
N THR A 90 -3.73 36.94 -25.09
CA THR A 90 -4.44 35.67 -24.80
C THR A 90 -4.86 35.60 -23.34
N ALA A 91 -4.00 36.03 -22.40
CA ALA A 91 -4.32 36.10 -20.98
C ALA A 91 -5.50 37.05 -20.71
N LEU A 92 -5.48 38.23 -21.34
CA LEU A 92 -6.56 39.21 -21.23
C LEU A 92 -7.89 38.67 -21.76
N LYS A 93 -7.88 37.86 -22.84
CA LYS A 93 -9.07 37.15 -23.31
C LYS A 93 -9.55 36.09 -22.31
N ALA A 94 -8.66 35.23 -21.81
CA ALA A 94 -9.02 34.20 -20.83
C ALA A 94 -9.61 34.81 -19.55
N ALA A 95 -8.97 35.84 -18.99
CA ALA A 95 -9.44 36.55 -17.81
C ALA A 95 -10.80 37.24 -18.00
N ARG A 96 -11.07 37.78 -19.21
CA ARG A 96 -12.38 38.32 -19.62
C ARG A 96 -13.47 37.26 -19.74
N SER A 97 -13.09 36.04 -20.14
CA SER A 97 -13.98 34.87 -20.19
C SER A 97 -14.12 34.14 -18.84
N ASN A 98 -13.85 34.86 -17.74
CA ASN A 98 -13.77 34.42 -16.34
C ASN A 98 -12.92 33.16 -16.09
N LEU A 99 -11.88 32.95 -16.90
CA LEU A 99 -10.91 31.87 -16.71
C LEU A 99 -9.71 32.34 -15.90
N ARG A 100 -9.23 31.48 -15.00
CA ARG A 100 -7.97 31.61 -14.24
C ARG A 100 -6.99 30.54 -14.71
N LEU A 101 -5.71 30.67 -14.32
CA LEU A 101 -4.68 29.66 -14.64
C LEU A 101 -5.07 28.25 -14.15
N CYS A 102 -5.74 28.13 -13.00
CA CYS A 102 -6.25 26.86 -12.46
C CYS A 102 -7.33 26.20 -13.34
N HIS A 103 -8.23 26.96 -13.96
CA HIS A 103 -9.26 26.39 -14.85
C HIS A 103 -8.62 25.77 -16.10
N LEU A 104 -7.47 26.30 -16.54
CA LEU A 104 -6.70 25.72 -17.64
C LEU A 104 -5.86 24.50 -17.20
N LYS A 105 -5.34 24.47 -15.95
CA LYS A 105 -4.72 23.28 -15.33
C LYS A 105 -5.69 22.09 -15.35
N LEU A 106 -6.88 22.26 -14.78
CA LEU A 106 -7.94 21.25 -14.77
C LEU A 106 -8.27 20.67 -16.14
N SER A 107 -8.32 21.55 -17.14
CA SER A 107 -8.72 21.18 -18.50
C SER A 107 -7.67 20.29 -19.17
N ILE A 108 -6.40 20.45 -18.79
CA ILE A 108 -5.30 19.56 -19.13
C ILE A 108 -5.36 18.27 -18.30
N GLU A 109 -5.57 18.37 -16.99
CA GLU A 109 -5.55 17.23 -16.06
C GLU A 109 -6.65 16.22 -16.36
N ARG A 110 -7.84 16.67 -16.76
CA ARG A 110 -8.99 15.79 -17.05
C ARG A 110 -8.90 15.12 -18.43
N ASN A 111 -8.75 15.91 -19.49
CA ASN A 111 -8.89 15.46 -20.89
C ASN A 111 -7.67 15.86 -21.76
N GLY A 112 -6.52 16.11 -21.14
CA GLY A 112 -5.28 16.42 -21.84
C GLY A 112 -5.38 17.62 -22.78
N LEU A 113 -4.86 17.44 -23.99
CA LEU A 113 -4.75 18.50 -24.98
C LEU A 113 -6.11 18.88 -25.58
N ASP A 114 -7.02 17.92 -25.70
CA ASP A 114 -8.35 18.15 -26.27
C ASP A 114 -9.36 18.70 -25.24
N GLY A 115 -9.17 18.41 -23.94
CA GLY A 115 -9.85 19.12 -22.85
C GLY A 115 -9.56 20.62 -22.87
N LEU A 116 -8.28 20.98 -22.76
CA LEU A 116 -7.82 22.37 -22.84
C LEU A 116 -8.29 23.05 -24.13
N ARG A 117 -8.26 22.33 -25.25
CA ARG A 117 -8.74 22.82 -26.54
C ARG A 117 -10.25 23.05 -26.53
N ALA A 118 -11.06 22.17 -25.96
CA ALA A 118 -12.50 22.37 -25.83
C ALA A 118 -12.81 23.63 -25.02
N LEU A 119 -12.21 23.78 -23.83
CA LEU A 119 -12.42 24.95 -22.96
C LEU A 119 -11.99 26.28 -23.60
N LEU A 120 -10.89 26.30 -24.35
CA LEU A 120 -10.41 27.51 -25.03
C LEU A 120 -11.13 27.80 -26.36
N SER A 121 -11.69 26.77 -27.01
CA SER A 121 -12.40 26.86 -28.30
C SER A 121 -13.92 26.99 -28.19
N GLU A 122 -14.48 26.78 -26.99
CA GLU A 122 -15.92 26.83 -26.67
C GLU A 122 -16.63 28.03 -27.30
N LEU A 123 -17.86 27.86 -27.78
CA LEU A 123 -18.65 28.94 -28.34
C LEU A 123 -19.45 29.65 -27.25
N THR A 124 -19.29 30.96 -27.16
CA THR A 124 -20.20 31.83 -26.39
C THR A 124 -21.59 31.87 -27.02
N ASN A 125 -22.60 32.30 -26.25
CA ASN A 125 -24.00 32.46 -26.71
C ASN A 125 -24.17 33.41 -27.93
N GLN A 126 -23.12 34.14 -28.33
CA GLN A 126 -23.08 34.97 -29.56
C GLN A 126 -22.32 34.29 -30.73
N GLY A 127 -22.10 32.97 -30.67
CA GLY A 127 -21.38 32.20 -31.70
C GLY A 127 -19.87 32.45 -31.78
N LYS A 128 -19.28 33.20 -30.83
CA LYS A 128 -17.85 33.58 -30.85
C LYS A 128 -17.04 32.68 -29.92
N VAL A 129 -15.86 32.26 -30.38
CA VAL A 129 -14.90 31.42 -29.64
C VAL A 129 -14.42 32.11 -28.34
N ARG A 130 -14.46 31.37 -27.22
CA ARG A 130 -14.23 31.84 -25.85
C ARG A 130 -12.84 32.42 -25.62
N VAL A 131 -11.77 31.82 -26.16
CA VAL A 131 -10.40 32.36 -26.08
C VAL A 131 -9.61 32.21 -27.39
N THR A 132 -9.39 30.98 -27.85
CA THR A 132 -8.67 30.67 -29.10
C THR A 132 -8.84 29.20 -29.52
N SER A 133 -8.92 28.96 -30.82
CA SER A 133 -8.91 27.62 -31.44
C SER A 133 -7.56 27.21 -32.03
N CYS A 134 -6.49 28.02 -31.83
CA CYS A 134 -5.19 27.80 -32.46
C CYS A 134 -4.38 26.68 -31.77
N LYS A 135 -4.45 25.46 -32.32
CA LYS A 135 -3.80 24.25 -31.78
C LYS A 135 -2.33 24.43 -31.37
N LYS A 136 -1.53 25.20 -32.13
CA LYS A 136 -0.09 25.43 -31.87
C LYS A 136 0.16 26.20 -30.56
N ILE A 137 -0.70 27.16 -30.22
CA ILE A 137 -0.62 27.94 -28.97
C ILE A 137 -1.03 27.06 -27.79
N ILE A 138 -2.09 26.27 -27.96
CA ILE A 138 -2.66 25.39 -26.94
C ILE A 138 -1.64 24.30 -26.50
N ARG A 139 -0.88 23.74 -27.44
CA ARG A 139 0.14 22.71 -27.14
C ARG A 139 1.36 23.23 -26.37
N GLY A 140 1.77 24.48 -26.56
CA GLY A 140 2.87 25.07 -25.79
C GLY A 140 2.53 25.30 -24.32
N PHE A 141 1.25 25.57 -24.01
CA PHE A 141 0.78 25.87 -22.66
C PHE A 141 0.73 24.64 -21.74
N MET A 142 0.48 23.44 -22.28
CA MET A 142 0.38 22.19 -21.52
C MET A 142 1.70 21.79 -20.83
N ILE A 143 2.81 21.84 -21.57
CA ILE A 143 4.09 21.22 -21.16
C ILE A 143 4.65 21.92 -19.92
N SER A 144 4.70 23.26 -19.93
CA SER A 144 5.19 24.11 -18.83
C SER A 144 4.37 24.04 -17.52
N LEU A 145 3.29 23.26 -17.49
CA LEU A 145 2.27 23.31 -16.44
C LEU A 145 2.18 22.00 -15.64
N LEU A 146 2.30 20.86 -16.32
CA LEU A 146 2.29 19.52 -15.73
C LEU A 146 3.50 19.26 -14.82
N GLU A 147 4.64 19.91 -15.09
CA GLU A 147 5.88 19.77 -14.32
C GLU A 147 5.81 20.37 -12.90
N LYS A 148 4.82 21.23 -12.58
CA LYS A 148 4.82 22.03 -11.34
C LYS A 148 3.93 21.50 -10.20
N LEU A 149 3.23 20.37 -10.37
CA LEU A 149 2.06 20.01 -9.56
C LEU A 149 2.11 18.69 -8.77
N LYS A 150 3.04 17.76 -9.05
CA LYS A 150 2.92 16.35 -8.60
C LYS A 150 3.22 16.03 -7.12
N GLU A 151 3.78 16.96 -6.34
CA GLU A 151 4.53 16.62 -5.10
C GLU A 151 4.15 17.52 -3.89
N LYS A 152 2.87 17.85 -3.67
CA LYS A 152 2.51 18.88 -2.67
C LYS A 152 1.19 18.61 -1.97
N TRP A 153 1.13 18.97 -0.68
CA TRP A 153 -0.08 18.97 0.16
C TRP A 153 -1.30 19.61 -0.54
N LEU A 154 -2.46 18.99 -0.38
CA LEU A 154 -3.76 19.45 -0.85
C LEU A 154 -4.46 20.24 0.27
N SER A 155 -4.81 21.49 -0.01
CA SER A 155 -5.43 22.45 0.91
C SER A 155 -6.68 23.07 0.28
N HIS A 156 -7.45 23.84 1.06
CA HIS A 156 -8.63 24.55 0.55
C HIS A 156 -8.25 25.54 -0.55
N GLU A 157 -7.16 26.31 -0.35
CA GLU A 157 -6.57 27.21 -1.35
C GLU A 157 -6.27 26.52 -2.70
N ARG A 158 -5.94 25.24 -2.67
CA ARG A 158 -5.49 24.47 -3.85
C ARG A 158 -6.63 23.74 -4.54
N CYS A 159 -7.57 23.20 -3.76
CA CYS A 159 -8.69 22.42 -4.28
C CYS A 159 -9.95 23.26 -4.55
N GLY A 160 -10.15 24.38 -3.85
CA GLY A 160 -11.24 25.33 -4.13
C GLY A 160 -11.24 25.86 -5.58
N PRO A 161 -10.10 26.27 -6.15
CA PRO A 161 -9.99 26.67 -7.56
C PRO A 161 -10.17 25.53 -8.59
N PHE A 162 -10.42 24.31 -8.13
CA PHE A 162 -10.75 23.14 -8.95
C PHE A 162 -12.26 22.80 -8.97
N ILE A 163 -13.06 23.47 -8.14
CA ILE A 163 -14.51 23.36 -8.12
C ILE A 163 -15.08 24.30 -9.19
N ILE A 164 -15.87 23.74 -10.12
CA ILE A 164 -16.56 24.49 -11.17
C ILE A 164 -18.02 24.02 -11.19
N CYS A 165 -18.90 24.75 -10.51
CA CYS A 165 -20.36 24.65 -10.62
C CYS A 165 -20.92 26.01 -11.08
N ARG A 166 -22.16 26.04 -11.60
CA ARG A 166 -22.84 27.31 -11.89
C ARG A 166 -23.42 27.92 -10.62
N ASP A 167 -24.23 27.13 -9.90
CA ASP A 167 -25.15 27.66 -8.90
C ASP A 167 -24.75 27.26 -7.46
N ASP A 168 -24.33 26.01 -7.25
CA ASP A 168 -23.96 25.48 -5.92
C ASP A 168 -22.49 25.71 -5.49
N THR A 169 -21.73 26.56 -6.19
CA THR A 169 -20.29 26.72 -5.94
C THR A 169 -19.95 27.08 -4.48
N ILE A 170 -20.80 27.84 -3.79
CA ILE A 170 -20.62 28.16 -2.36
C ILE A 170 -20.77 26.90 -1.49
N TRP A 171 -21.78 26.06 -1.76
CA TRP A 171 -21.99 24.81 -1.03
C TRP A 171 -20.85 23.83 -1.29
N CYS A 172 -20.42 23.65 -2.54
CA CYS A 172 -19.27 22.81 -2.88
C CYS A 172 -17.97 23.26 -2.17
N ILE A 173 -17.72 24.57 -2.08
CA ILE A 173 -16.54 25.14 -1.41
C ILE A 173 -16.60 24.97 0.12
N ASN A 174 -17.79 24.96 0.72
CA ASN A 174 -17.96 24.68 2.14
C ASN A 174 -17.80 23.18 2.45
N SER A 175 -18.41 22.30 1.64
CA SER A 175 -18.29 20.84 1.76
C SER A 175 -16.86 20.34 1.52
N LEU A 176 -16.05 21.08 0.74
CA LEU A 176 -14.65 20.75 0.46
C LEU A 176 -13.82 20.52 1.73
N SER A 177 -14.01 21.31 2.78
CA SER A 177 -13.25 21.16 4.02
C SER A 177 -13.51 19.81 4.69
N ASN A 178 -14.78 19.40 4.76
CA ASN A 178 -15.17 18.10 5.32
C ASN A 178 -14.60 16.94 4.50
N VAL A 179 -14.57 17.07 3.17
CA VAL A 179 -13.99 16.06 2.25
C VAL A 179 -12.47 15.98 2.40
N LEU A 180 -11.75 17.11 2.37
CA LEU A 180 -10.29 17.14 2.57
C LEU A 180 -9.91 16.61 3.95
N TRP A 181 -10.67 16.96 4.99
CA TRP A 181 -10.49 16.44 6.33
C TRP A 181 -10.69 14.93 6.40
N HIS A 182 -11.81 14.41 5.88
CA HIS A 182 -12.09 12.99 5.86
C HIS A 182 -11.00 12.19 5.14
N LEU A 183 -10.61 12.62 3.94
CA LEU A 183 -9.61 11.93 3.12
C LEU A 183 -8.20 12.02 3.71
N THR A 184 -7.83 13.15 4.35
CA THR A 184 -6.54 13.30 5.04
C THR A 184 -6.49 12.42 6.29
N ARG A 185 -7.52 12.45 7.14
CA ARG A 185 -7.62 11.65 8.38
C ARG A 185 -7.68 10.14 8.09
N ARG A 186 -8.28 9.73 6.96
CA ARG A 186 -8.25 8.34 6.43
C ARG A 186 -6.90 7.97 5.77
N GLY A 187 -5.98 8.90 5.60
CA GLY A 187 -4.70 8.67 4.92
C GLY A 187 -4.81 8.39 3.41
N LEU A 188 -5.91 8.79 2.77
CA LEU A 188 -6.15 8.60 1.32
C LEU A 188 -5.53 9.72 0.47
N ILE A 189 -5.34 10.90 1.06
CA ILE A 189 -4.56 12.01 0.53
C ILE A 189 -3.62 12.53 1.62
N ASN A 190 -2.70 13.43 1.27
CA ASN A 190 -1.87 14.16 2.26
C ASN A 190 -1.01 13.25 3.16
N PHE A 191 -0.75 12.01 2.73
CA PHE A 191 -0.01 11.00 3.49
C PHE A 191 1.43 10.82 2.98
N GLY A 192 2.24 10.13 3.80
CA GLY A 192 3.65 9.96 3.55
C GLY A 192 4.42 11.26 3.75
N LEU A 193 5.49 11.45 2.99
CA LEU A 193 6.55 12.42 3.25
C LEU A 193 6.25 13.83 2.68
N LEU A 194 4.97 14.21 2.68
CA LEU A 194 4.56 15.56 2.26
C LEU A 194 4.79 16.53 3.41
N SER A 195 5.50 17.64 3.16
CA SER A 195 5.75 18.66 4.17
C SER A 195 4.44 19.24 4.71
N LEU A 196 4.17 18.99 5.99
CA LEU A 196 2.98 19.46 6.69
C LEU A 196 2.92 21.00 6.70
N PRO A 197 1.78 21.64 6.39
CA PRO A 197 1.61 23.07 6.59
C PRO A 197 1.55 23.40 8.09
N LYS A 198 1.94 24.62 8.48
CA LYS A 198 1.92 25.07 9.90
C LYS A 198 0.51 25.06 10.51
N GLU A 199 -0.50 25.24 9.69
CA GLU A 199 -1.92 25.13 10.05
C GLU A 199 -2.63 24.35 8.93
N ILE A 200 -3.55 23.45 9.30
CA ILE A 200 -4.37 22.71 8.35
C ILE A 200 -5.68 23.47 8.16
N ASP A 201 -5.82 24.15 7.01
CA ASP A 201 -6.89 25.10 6.70
C ASP A 201 -8.31 24.51 6.65
N PHE A 202 -8.42 23.18 6.61
CA PHE A 202 -9.68 22.42 6.62
C PHE A 202 -9.91 21.58 7.90
N MET A 203 -9.02 21.63 8.89
CA MET A 203 -9.20 20.86 10.14
C MET A 203 -10.26 21.51 11.05
N PRO A 204 -11.24 20.75 11.58
CA PRO A 204 -12.20 21.28 12.55
C PRO A 204 -11.50 21.71 13.84
N LYS A 205 -11.81 22.89 14.35
CA LYS A 205 -11.15 23.46 15.54
C LYS A 205 -11.53 22.74 16.83
N ASP A 206 -12.73 22.17 16.85
CA ASP A 206 -13.32 21.47 18.00
C ASP A 206 -12.82 20.01 18.11
N VAL A 207 -11.92 19.60 17.22
CA VAL A 207 -11.39 18.22 17.06
C VAL A 207 -9.90 18.12 17.44
N LEU A 208 -9.31 19.21 17.96
CA LEU A 208 -7.94 19.24 18.49
C LEU A 208 -7.84 18.45 19.81
N PRO A 209 -7.08 17.34 19.89
CA PRO A 209 -6.84 16.65 21.15
C PRO A 209 -5.95 17.52 22.04
N GLN A 210 -6.49 18.06 23.13
CA GLN A 210 -5.69 18.77 24.14
C GLN A 210 -4.95 17.73 25.01
N ASP A 211 -3.66 17.93 25.22
CA ASP A 211 -2.79 17.21 26.18
C ASP A 211 -2.93 15.67 26.23
N ASN A 212 -3.21 15.03 25.09
CA ASN A 212 -3.29 13.58 24.96
C ASN A 212 -1.93 12.98 24.51
N HIS A 213 -1.45 11.96 25.23
CA HIS A 213 -0.18 11.29 24.93
C HIS A 213 -0.39 9.88 24.38
N VAL A 214 0.17 9.59 23.20
CA VAL A 214 0.11 8.26 22.56
C VAL A 214 1.50 7.62 22.58
N LEU A 215 1.61 6.44 23.17
CA LEU A 215 2.84 5.63 23.16
C LEU A 215 2.82 4.64 21.99
N ILE A 216 3.98 4.34 21.40
CA ILE A 216 4.08 3.40 20.27
C ILE A 216 5.24 2.43 20.52
N ILE A 217 4.97 1.13 20.45
CA ILE A 217 5.91 0.07 20.83
C ILE A 217 6.33 -0.71 19.59
N GLY A 218 7.57 -0.44 19.15
CA GLY A 218 8.22 -1.04 17.99
C GLY A 218 8.46 -0.03 16.87
N ALA A 219 9.73 0.16 16.47
CA ALA A 219 10.12 1.04 15.36
C ALA A 219 10.15 0.29 14.00
N GLY A 220 9.26 -0.69 13.81
CA GLY A 220 9.01 -1.33 12.52
C GLY A 220 8.11 -0.47 11.63
N VAL A 221 7.97 -0.83 10.35
CA VAL A 221 7.24 -0.03 9.33
C VAL A 221 5.84 0.41 9.78
N SER A 222 5.15 -0.42 10.56
CA SER A 222 3.82 -0.13 11.11
C SER A 222 3.85 0.89 12.26
N GLY A 223 4.74 0.71 13.24
CA GLY A 223 4.91 1.69 14.32
C GLY A 223 5.45 3.02 13.78
N LEU A 224 6.32 2.98 12.76
CA LEU A 224 6.82 4.16 12.08
C LEU A 224 5.74 4.87 11.25
N SER A 225 4.85 4.15 10.54
CA SER A 225 3.76 4.81 9.81
C SER A 225 2.71 5.38 10.75
N ALA A 226 2.37 4.67 11.84
CA ALA A 226 1.52 5.20 12.90
C ALA A 226 2.12 6.47 13.53
N ALA A 227 3.40 6.41 13.92
CA ALA A 227 4.10 7.53 14.54
C ALA A 227 4.25 8.72 13.58
N HIS A 228 4.45 8.49 12.28
CA HIS A 228 4.62 9.57 11.29
C HIS A 228 3.32 10.31 11.00
N GLN A 229 2.18 9.63 11.11
CA GLN A 229 0.86 10.24 11.13
C GLN A 229 0.54 10.98 12.45
N LEU A 230 1.39 10.87 13.50
CA LEU A 230 1.09 11.35 14.86
C LEU A 230 2.12 12.32 15.49
N ASN A 231 3.40 12.35 15.06
CA ASN A 231 4.49 12.91 15.90
C ASN A 231 5.39 14.01 15.26
N HIS A 232 6.51 13.63 14.60
CA HIS A 232 7.69 14.47 14.23
C HIS A 232 8.82 14.60 15.34
N PHE A 233 10.14 14.45 14.99
CA PHE A 233 11.40 14.28 15.84
C PHE A 233 12.72 13.70 15.12
N GLY A 234 13.23 12.47 15.35
CA GLY A 234 14.24 11.72 14.51
C GLY A 234 14.75 10.31 15.02
N VAL A 235 15.37 9.30 14.32
CA VAL A 235 15.79 8.95 12.91
C VAL A 235 16.45 7.50 12.82
N LYS A 236 16.23 6.64 11.76
CA LYS A 236 16.81 5.29 11.32
C LYS A 236 16.09 3.95 11.74
N VAL A 237 16.22 2.70 11.18
CA VAL A 237 16.87 2.00 9.99
C VAL A 237 16.25 0.55 9.78
N SER A 238 16.50 -0.22 8.69
CA SER A 238 16.20 -1.70 8.59
C SER A 238 17.04 -2.54 7.57
N LYS A 239 16.94 -3.89 7.60
CA LYS A 239 17.70 -4.89 6.77
C LYS A 239 16.84 -5.95 6.01
N GLY A 240 15.52 -6.02 6.19
CA GLY A 240 14.69 -7.20 5.85
C GLY A 240 14.19 -7.33 4.40
N ALA A 241 12.98 -6.83 4.15
CA ALA A 241 12.31 -6.90 2.85
C ALA A 241 13.02 -6.09 1.76
N GLN A 242 12.68 -6.35 0.48
CA GLN A 242 13.21 -5.55 -0.65
C GLN A 242 12.32 -5.52 -1.90
N ILE A 243 11.28 -6.35 -1.97
CA ILE A 243 10.33 -6.41 -3.10
C ILE A 243 9.02 -5.74 -2.67
N ILE A 244 8.38 -5.02 -3.59
CA ILE A 244 6.99 -4.59 -3.51
C ILE A 244 6.18 -5.48 -4.47
N ASN A 245 5.17 -6.15 -3.92
CA ASN A 245 4.21 -6.93 -4.70
C ASN A 245 3.08 -6.00 -5.14
N GLY A 246 2.82 -5.90 -6.45
CA GLY A 246 1.87 -4.96 -7.06
C GLY A 246 2.27 -3.48 -6.90
N CYS A 247 2.51 -2.78 -8.01
CA CYS A 247 2.84 -1.36 -8.01
C CYS A 247 1.62 -0.42 -8.00
N ASP A 248 0.48 -0.85 -8.54
CA ASP A 248 -0.65 0.05 -8.78
C ASP A 248 -1.34 0.40 -7.46
N ASN A 249 -1.54 1.70 -7.20
CA ASN A 249 -2.10 2.24 -5.96
C ASN A 249 -1.35 1.87 -4.66
N ASN A 250 -0.22 1.17 -4.73
CA ASN A 250 0.52 0.72 -3.55
C ASN A 250 1.21 1.93 -2.87
N PRO A 251 0.95 2.23 -1.58
CA PRO A 251 1.47 3.43 -0.91
C PRO A 251 3.00 3.48 -0.84
N LEU A 252 3.69 2.34 -0.95
CA LEU A 252 5.15 2.31 -1.02
C LEU A 252 5.72 2.91 -2.32
N ILE A 253 4.93 2.91 -3.41
CA ILE A 253 5.30 3.59 -4.67
C ILE A 253 5.12 5.11 -4.53
N VAL A 254 4.09 5.56 -3.82
CA VAL A 254 3.90 7.00 -3.48
C VAL A 254 5.08 7.50 -2.63
N LEU A 255 5.47 6.75 -1.59
CA LEU A 255 6.66 7.03 -0.80
C LEU A 255 7.95 6.99 -1.63
N SER A 256 8.09 6.05 -2.58
CA SER A 256 9.26 5.98 -3.45
C SER A 256 9.39 7.21 -4.36
N HIS A 257 8.27 7.72 -4.88
CA HIS A 257 8.26 9.00 -5.61
C HIS A 257 8.58 10.19 -4.71
N GLN A 258 7.98 10.29 -3.52
CA GLN A 258 8.27 11.36 -2.55
C GLN A 258 9.73 11.34 -2.05
N THR A 259 10.35 10.16 -1.96
CA THR A 259 11.75 10.00 -1.53
C THR A 259 12.76 10.21 -2.65
N GLY A 260 12.39 10.00 -3.92
CA GLY A 260 13.29 9.91 -5.06
C GLY A 260 14.05 8.58 -5.16
N VAL A 261 13.59 7.53 -4.48
CA VAL A 261 14.25 6.20 -4.44
C VAL A 261 14.09 5.46 -5.78
N HIS A 262 15.16 4.80 -6.23
CA HIS A 262 15.14 4.03 -7.47
C HIS A 262 14.39 2.69 -7.30
N ILE A 263 13.18 2.63 -7.85
CA ILE A 263 12.45 1.39 -8.09
C ILE A 263 12.98 0.74 -9.38
N LYS A 264 13.26 -0.58 -9.34
CA LYS A 264 13.55 -1.38 -10.52
C LYS A 264 12.44 -2.41 -10.75
N GLU A 265 11.92 -2.49 -11.96
CA GLU A 265 11.00 -3.56 -12.38
C GLU A 265 11.67 -4.94 -12.30
N LEU A 266 10.94 -5.97 -11.84
CA LEU A 266 11.43 -7.35 -11.84
C LEU A 266 11.07 -8.05 -13.16
N SER A 267 12.01 -8.80 -13.72
CA SER A 267 11.77 -9.66 -14.88
C SER A 267 10.87 -10.83 -14.49
N GLU A 268 9.75 -10.97 -15.20
CA GLU A 268 8.85 -12.14 -15.12
C GLU A 268 9.54 -13.44 -15.56
N LYS A 269 10.58 -13.35 -16.40
CA LYS A 269 11.34 -14.52 -16.88
C LYS A 269 12.35 -15.02 -15.85
N CYS A 270 11.94 -15.97 -15.02
CA CYS A 270 12.83 -16.83 -14.24
C CYS A 270 13.23 -18.06 -15.08
N CYS A 271 14.53 -18.31 -15.25
CA CYS A 271 15.01 -19.49 -15.97
C CYS A 271 15.39 -20.58 -14.97
N LEU A 272 14.79 -21.76 -15.05
CA LEU A 272 15.10 -22.88 -14.17
C LEU A 272 16.38 -23.61 -14.62
N LEU A 273 17.33 -23.77 -13.69
CA LEU A 273 18.61 -24.45 -13.89
C LEU A 273 18.65 -25.77 -13.11
N GLN A 274 19.13 -26.81 -13.77
CA GLN A 274 19.34 -28.14 -13.20
C GLN A 274 20.81 -28.35 -12.81
N LYS A 275 21.06 -29.32 -11.93
CA LYS A 275 22.40 -29.82 -11.60
C LYS A 275 23.12 -30.30 -12.87
N GLY A 276 24.26 -29.68 -13.19
CA GLY A 276 24.94 -29.81 -14.49
C GLY A 276 24.91 -28.52 -15.34
N GLY A 277 24.11 -27.52 -14.93
CA GLY A 277 23.97 -26.24 -15.63
C GLY A 277 23.20 -26.32 -16.93
N GLU A 278 22.35 -27.34 -17.08
CA GLU A 278 21.38 -27.44 -18.14
C GLU A 278 20.11 -26.67 -17.74
N LYS A 279 19.55 -25.93 -18.70
CA LYS A 279 18.25 -25.27 -18.53
C LYS A 279 17.14 -26.32 -18.60
N VAL A 280 16.05 -26.09 -17.90
CA VAL A 280 14.79 -26.78 -18.19
C VAL A 280 14.32 -26.34 -19.59
N ASP A 281 13.72 -27.26 -20.34
CA ASP A 281 13.08 -26.96 -21.63
C ASP A 281 11.82 -26.11 -21.39
N GLU A 282 11.66 -25.02 -22.15
CA GLU A 282 10.52 -24.08 -21.99
C GLU A 282 9.16 -24.77 -22.09
N LYS A 283 9.03 -25.87 -22.86
CA LYS A 283 7.78 -26.65 -22.94
C LYS A 283 7.53 -27.44 -21.66
N THR A 284 8.53 -28.15 -21.15
CA THR A 284 8.42 -28.94 -19.90
C THR A 284 8.21 -28.03 -18.69
N ASP A 285 8.89 -26.87 -18.65
CA ASP A 285 8.70 -25.81 -17.65
C ASP A 285 7.22 -25.34 -17.65
N SER A 286 6.73 -24.87 -18.81
CA SER A 286 5.33 -24.46 -18.99
C SER A 286 4.31 -25.56 -18.67
N GLN A 287 4.64 -26.82 -18.94
CA GLN A 287 3.74 -27.95 -18.66
C GLN A 287 3.61 -28.22 -17.15
N MET A 288 4.71 -28.14 -16.40
CA MET A 288 4.68 -28.40 -14.96
C MET A 288 4.17 -27.20 -14.16
N ASP A 289 4.40 -25.98 -14.62
CA ASP A 289 3.72 -24.79 -14.10
C ASP A 289 2.20 -24.87 -14.29
N PHE A 290 1.74 -25.18 -15.51
CA PHE A 290 0.32 -25.38 -15.78
C PHE A 290 -0.28 -26.49 -14.90
N HIS A 291 0.41 -27.63 -14.76
CA HIS A 291 -0.06 -28.72 -13.91
C HIS A 291 -0.13 -28.34 -12.43
N PHE A 292 0.89 -27.66 -11.91
CA PHE A 292 0.93 -27.20 -10.52
C PHE A 292 -0.23 -26.26 -10.21
N ASN A 293 -0.46 -25.25 -11.06
CA ASN A 293 -1.55 -24.30 -10.89
C ASN A 293 -2.93 -24.99 -11.06
N ALA A 294 -3.09 -25.91 -12.02
CA ALA A 294 -4.34 -26.64 -12.22
C ALA A 294 -4.74 -27.52 -11.01
N ILE A 295 -3.77 -28.12 -10.30
CA ILE A 295 -4.06 -28.84 -9.05
C ILE A 295 -4.51 -27.87 -7.94
N LEU A 296 -3.92 -26.66 -7.86
CA LEU A 296 -4.38 -25.62 -6.93
C LEU A 296 -5.78 -25.08 -7.29
N ASP A 297 -6.10 -24.93 -8.58
CA ASP A 297 -7.45 -24.57 -9.07
C ASP A 297 -8.51 -25.61 -8.68
N ILE A 298 -8.19 -26.91 -8.80
CA ILE A 298 -9.10 -27.99 -8.36
C ILE A 298 -9.31 -27.92 -6.85
N ILE A 299 -8.26 -27.67 -6.06
CA ILE A 299 -8.39 -27.47 -4.61
C ILE A 299 -9.23 -26.21 -4.31
N ALA A 300 -9.06 -25.12 -5.06
CA ALA A 300 -9.89 -23.93 -4.94
C ALA A 300 -11.38 -24.21 -5.22
N ASP A 301 -11.70 -25.02 -6.23
CA ASP A 301 -13.10 -25.38 -6.51
C ASP A 301 -13.69 -26.30 -5.45
N GLN A 302 -12.96 -27.33 -5.02
CA GLN A 302 -13.37 -28.23 -3.92
C GLN A 302 -13.64 -27.45 -2.61
N ARG A 303 -12.91 -26.35 -2.36
CA ARG A 303 -13.20 -25.42 -1.25
C ARG A 303 -14.50 -24.66 -1.46
N ARG A 304 -14.71 -24.04 -2.63
CA ARG A 304 -15.94 -23.29 -2.98
C ARG A 304 -17.19 -24.16 -2.90
N ASN A 305 -17.10 -25.40 -3.39
CA ASN A 305 -18.19 -26.37 -3.41
C ASN A 305 -18.43 -27.04 -2.04
N LYS A 306 -17.55 -26.82 -1.06
CA LYS A 306 -17.57 -27.41 0.30
C LYS A 306 -17.41 -28.94 0.31
N GLU A 307 -16.65 -29.46 -0.65
CA GLU A 307 -16.30 -30.88 -0.76
C GLU A 307 -15.22 -31.27 0.26
N ILE A 308 -14.38 -30.31 0.67
CA ILE A 308 -13.40 -30.50 1.74
C ILE A 308 -14.11 -30.35 3.11
N LEU A 309 -14.42 -31.49 3.72
CA LEU A 309 -15.15 -31.58 5.00
C LEU A 309 -14.28 -31.30 6.24
N GLN A 310 -12.95 -31.38 6.10
CA GLN A 310 -11.97 -31.13 7.16
C GLN A 310 -10.76 -30.42 6.53
N ASP A 311 -10.27 -29.36 7.18
CA ASP A 311 -9.03 -28.71 6.76
C ASP A 311 -7.84 -29.66 6.94
N LEU A 312 -7.11 -29.89 5.84
CA LEU A 312 -5.90 -30.70 5.80
C LEU A 312 -4.70 -29.76 5.66
N ASN A 313 -3.48 -30.31 5.69
CA ASN A 313 -2.33 -29.53 5.24
C ASN A 313 -2.29 -29.45 3.70
N LEU A 314 -1.83 -28.32 3.17
CA LEU A 314 -1.82 -28.05 1.73
C LEU A 314 -0.93 -29.03 0.95
N MET A 315 0.16 -29.54 1.53
CA MET A 315 1.03 -30.54 0.88
C MET A 315 0.29 -31.86 0.64
N ASP A 316 -0.35 -32.42 1.66
CA ASP A 316 -1.02 -33.72 1.52
C ASP A 316 -2.31 -33.59 0.71
N LYS A 317 -3.03 -32.46 0.79
CA LYS A 317 -4.16 -32.20 -0.10
C LYS A 317 -3.73 -32.02 -1.57
N PHE A 318 -2.59 -31.38 -1.84
CA PHE A 318 -2.00 -31.33 -3.19
C PHE A 318 -1.68 -32.73 -3.70
N ARG A 319 -1.05 -33.59 -2.87
CA ARG A 319 -0.72 -34.98 -3.24
C ARG A 319 -1.97 -35.82 -3.52
N GLU A 320 -3.01 -35.68 -2.70
CA GLU A 320 -4.31 -36.34 -2.88
C GLU A 320 -4.93 -35.96 -4.24
N THR A 321 -5.10 -34.66 -4.50
CA THR A 321 -5.69 -34.16 -5.75
C THR A 321 -4.81 -34.46 -6.97
N HIS A 322 -3.48 -34.39 -6.84
CA HIS A 322 -2.54 -34.81 -7.88
C HIS A 322 -2.69 -36.29 -8.22
N GLN A 323 -2.67 -37.19 -7.23
CA GLN A 323 -2.77 -38.63 -7.46
C GLN A 323 -4.11 -38.98 -8.12
N HIS A 324 -5.21 -38.40 -7.62
CA HIS A 324 -6.54 -38.57 -8.21
C HIS A 324 -6.60 -38.12 -9.68
N PHE A 325 -6.01 -36.97 -10.02
CA PHE A 325 -5.90 -36.52 -11.41
C PHE A 325 -5.08 -37.48 -12.28
N MET A 326 -3.97 -38.02 -11.77
CA MET A 326 -3.14 -38.98 -12.52
C MET A 326 -3.88 -40.30 -12.75
N ASP A 327 -4.63 -40.76 -11.75
CA ASP A 327 -5.46 -41.97 -11.83
C ASP A 327 -6.63 -41.81 -12.82
N GLU A 328 -7.31 -40.64 -12.86
CA GLU A 328 -8.39 -40.39 -13.83
C GLU A 328 -7.89 -40.13 -15.25
N SER A 329 -6.83 -39.32 -15.40
CA SER A 329 -6.30 -38.95 -16.71
C SER A 329 -5.47 -40.04 -17.39
N GLN A 330 -5.02 -41.04 -16.62
CA GLN A 330 -4.08 -42.09 -17.06
C GLN A 330 -2.77 -41.51 -17.65
N LEU A 331 -2.41 -40.28 -17.27
CA LEU A 331 -1.14 -39.66 -17.63
C LEU A 331 0.01 -40.25 -16.82
N THR A 332 1.24 -40.01 -17.28
CA THR A 332 2.45 -40.38 -16.53
C THR A 332 3.51 -39.34 -16.81
N PHE A 333 3.95 -38.64 -15.76
CA PHE A 333 5.06 -37.71 -15.86
C PHE A 333 6.39 -38.46 -15.80
N THR A 334 7.40 -37.90 -16.47
CA THR A 334 8.78 -38.35 -16.30
C THR A 334 9.29 -37.97 -14.91
N LYS A 335 10.30 -38.69 -14.40
CA LYS A 335 10.97 -38.33 -13.13
C LYS A 335 11.48 -36.87 -13.13
N GLN A 336 11.86 -36.34 -14.29
CA GLN A 336 12.28 -34.94 -14.43
C GLN A 336 11.12 -33.97 -14.19
N GLN A 337 9.96 -34.23 -14.80
CA GLN A 337 8.73 -33.46 -14.60
C GLN A 337 8.27 -33.48 -13.13
N GLU A 338 8.22 -34.66 -12.49
CA GLU A 338 7.92 -34.77 -11.06
C GLU A 338 8.91 -33.97 -10.19
N THR A 339 10.19 -33.96 -10.57
CA THR A 339 11.21 -33.19 -9.85
C THR A 339 11.01 -31.68 -9.98
N LEU A 340 10.38 -31.18 -11.06
CA LEU A 340 10.09 -29.75 -11.20
C LEU A 340 9.04 -29.28 -10.18
N LEU A 341 8.11 -30.13 -9.75
CA LEU A 341 7.15 -29.78 -8.70
C LEU A 341 7.85 -29.36 -7.40
N ASN A 342 9.05 -29.88 -7.09
CA ASN A 342 9.85 -29.42 -5.97
C ASN A 342 10.16 -27.91 -6.04
N PHE A 343 10.41 -27.36 -7.22
CA PHE A 343 10.64 -25.92 -7.39
C PHE A 343 9.38 -25.11 -7.06
N HIS A 344 8.22 -25.51 -7.60
CA HIS A 344 6.95 -24.82 -7.33
C HIS A 344 6.57 -24.93 -5.85
N PHE A 345 6.73 -26.10 -5.22
CA PHE A 345 6.56 -26.26 -3.78
C PHE A 345 7.52 -25.36 -2.98
N GLY A 346 8.82 -25.37 -3.27
CA GLY A 346 9.80 -24.52 -2.57
C GLY A 346 9.54 -23.02 -2.71
N ASN A 347 9.01 -22.59 -3.86
CA ASN A 347 8.59 -21.22 -4.12
C ASN A 347 7.31 -20.83 -3.35
N LEU A 348 6.34 -21.75 -3.23
CA LEU A 348 5.16 -21.55 -2.38
C LEU A 348 5.52 -21.58 -0.88
N GLU A 349 6.49 -22.40 -0.45
CA GLU A 349 7.03 -22.37 0.92
C GLU A 349 7.82 -21.11 1.23
N TYR A 350 8.42 -20.48 0.22
CA TYR A 350 8.96 -19.12 0.34
C TYR A 350 7.84 -18.10 0.54
N ALA A 351 6.75 -18.14 -0.23
CA ALA A 351 5.61 -17.24 -0.06
C ALA A 351 4.89 -17.42 1.29
N CYS A 352 4.62 -18.66 1.71
CA CYS A 352 4.01 -18.96 3.01
C CYS A 352 5.00 -18.81 4.19
N GLY A 353 6.31 -18.80 3.93
CA GLY A 353 7.35 -18.74 4.96
C GLY A 353 7.44 -20.00 5.83
N THR A 354 6.94 -21.14 5.38
CA THR A 354 6.90 -22.39 6.16
C THR A 354 6.70 -23.58 5.22
N SER A 355 6.88 -24.79 5.74
CA SER A 355 6.54 -26.03 5.05
C SER A 355 5.06 -26.08 4.70
N LEU A 356 4.70 -26.55 3.49
CA LEU A 356 3.28 -26.69 3.10
C LEU A 356 2.51 -27.71 3.95
N SER A 357 3.23 -28.58 4.69
CA SER A 357 2.63 -29.47 5.70
C SER A 357 2.14 -28.76 6.96
N ASN A 358 2.44 -27.47 7.15
CA ASN A 358 1.92 -26.64 8.24
C ASN A 358 0.73 -25.76 7.82
N ILE A 359 0.48 -25.60 6.52
CA ILE A 359 -0.43 -24.59 5.94
C ILE A 359 -1.84 -25.14 5.74
N SER A 360 -2.86 -24.36 6.12
CA SER A 360 -4.27 -24.66 5.88
C SER A 360 -4.56 -24.88 4.40
N SER A 361 -5.02 -26.07 4.01
CA SER A 361 -5.47 -26.29 2.64
C SER A 361 -6.67 -25.39 2.31
N MET A 362 -7.51 -25.09 3.31
CA MET A 362 -8.69 -24.24 3.20
C MET A 362 -8.39 -22.74 3.05
N ASN A 363 -7.42 -22.18 3.79
CA ASN A 363 -7.32 -20.72 4.03
C ASN A 363 -5.98 -20.06 3.61
N TRP A 364 -5.03 -20.79 3.01
CA TRP A 364 -3.66 -20.29 2.76
C TRP A 364 -3.56 -18.98 1.97
N ASP A 365 -4.54 -18.73 1.12
CA ASP A 365 -4.68 -17.64 0.13
C ASP A 365 -5.85 -16.69 0.46
N GLN A 366 -6.47 -16.75 1.65
CA GLN A 366 -7.71 -16.02 1.98
C GLN A 366 -7.64 -14.49 1.79
N ASN A 367 -6.45 -13.91 1.64
CA ASN A 367 -6.32 -12.50 1.30
C ASN A 367 -6.83 -12.20 -0.11
N GLU A 368 -6.85 -13.19 -1.02
CA GLU A 368 -7.31 -13.03 -2.41
C GLU A 368 -8.85 -12.94 -2.54
N ASP A 369 -9.61 -13.23 -1.47
CA ASP A 369 -11.01 -12.80 -1.33
C ASP A 369 -11.15 -11.25 -1.34
N TYR A 370 -10.05 -10.53 -1.08
CA TYR A 370 -9.96 -9.08 -1.13
C TYR A 370 -9.11 -8.61 -2.34
N PRO A 371 -9.48 -7.50 -3.01
CA PRO A 371 -8.70 -6.95 -4.12
C PRO A 371 -7.25 -6.65 -3.75
N GLN A 372 -6.31 -7.36 -4.38
CA GLN A 372 -4.87 -7.17 -4.19
C GLN A 372 -4.30 -6.04 -5.06
N PHE A 373 -3.09 -5.57 -4.73
CA PHE A 373 -2.38 -4.56 -5.51
C PHE A 373 -2.02 -5.12 -6.89
N SER A 374 -2.51 -4.47 -7.95
CA SER A 374 -2.24 -4.86 -9.34
C SER A 374 -0.92 -4.29 -9.87
N GLY A 375 -0.63 -4.58 -11.13
CA GLY A 375 0.56 -4.09 -11.81
C GLY A 375 1.78 -4.96 -11.56
N ARG A 376 2.96 -4.44 -11.89
CA ARG A 376 4.19 -5.23 -11.94
C ARG A 376 4.90 -5.25 -10.58
N ASN A 377 5.49 -6.40 -10.25
CA ASN A 377 6.31 -6.55 -9.05
C ASN A 377 7.65 -5.83 -9.23
N VAL A 378 8.13 -5.17 -8.17
CA VAL A 378 9.30 -4.29 -8.26
C VAL A 378 10.28 -4.45 -7.10
N LEU A 379 11.57 -4.32 -7.41
CA LEU A 379 12.68 -4.32 -6.48
C LEU A 379 13.02 -2.90 -6.03
N MET A 380 13.14 -2.70 -4.73
CA MET A 380 13.73 -1.49 -4.13
C MET A 380 15.25 -1.56 -4.28
N ALA A 381 15.81 -0.90 -5.30
CA ALA A 381 17.23 -0.99 -5.63
C ALA A 381 18.14 -0.32 -4.57
N ASP A 382 17.63 0.74 -3.94
CA ASP A 382 18.27 1.42 -2.80
C ASP A 382 17.82 0.85 -1.43
N GLY A 383 16.95 -0.17 -1.43
CA GLY A 383 16.38 -0.80 -0.23
C GLY A 383 15.31 0.05 0.47
N PHE A 384 14.44 -0.61 1.25
CA PHE A 384 13.42 0.09 2.04
C PHE A 384 14.00 0.98 3.14
N SER A 385 15.24 0.77 3.58
CA SER A 385 15.93 1.61 4.56
C SER A 385 15.83 3.09 4.19
N THR A 386 16.02 3.44 2.91
CA THR A 386 16.00 4.83 2.43
C THR A 386 14.62 5.50 2.56
N ILE A 387 13.54 4.71 2.57
CA ILE A 387 12.18 5.20 2.88
C ILE A 387 11.99 5.30 4.40
N LEU A 388 12.42 4.30 5.16
CA LEU A 388 12.29 4.30 6.62
C LEU A 388 13.12 5.41 7.28
N ASP A 389 14.31 5.70 6.74
CA ASP A 389 15.14 6.83 7.14
C ASP A 389 14.38 8.15 6.98
N LYS A 390 13.64 8.33 5.88
CA LYS A 390 12.81 9.54 5.65
C LYS A 390 11.47 9.55 6.43
N ILE A 391 10.91 8.39 6.79
CA ILE A 391 9.73 8.33 7.69
C ILE A 391 10.14 8.59 9.14
N THR A 392 11.34 8.16 9.52
CA THR A 392 11.94 8.44 10.83
C THR A 392 12.61 9.81 10.89
N GLU A 393 12.97 10.44 9.76
CA GLU A 393 13.16 11.90 9.67
C GLU A 393 11.89 12.51 10.23
N ASN A 394 12.06 13.07 11.42
CA ASN A 394 10.97 13.48 12.25
C ASN A 394 10.11 12.32 12.84
N LEU A 395 10.59 11.66 13.93
CA LEU A 395 9.82 10.97 14.99
C LEU A 395 10.55 10.94 16.35
N ASP A 396 9.94 11.26 17.49
CA ASP A 396 10.60 10.95 18.79
C ASP A 396 10.66 9.42 19.02
N ILE A 397 11.87 8.85 19.10
CA ILE A 397 12.10 7.40 19.20
C ILE A 397 13.19 7.09 20.24
N VAL A 398 12.81 6.35 21.28
CA VAL A 398 13.75 5.84 22.29
C VAL A 398 14.31 4.48 21.87
N TYR A 399 15.51 4.47 21.28
CA TYR A 399 16.20 3.25 20.85
C TYR A 399 16.78 2.45 22.02
N ASN A 400 17.12 1.18 21.77
CA ASN A 400 17.70 0.22 22.73
C ASN A 400 16.83 -0.07 23.98
N THR A 401 15.56 0.33 23.96
CA THR A 401 14.61 0.17 25.06
C THR A 401 13.70 -1.03 24.80
N GLU A 402 13.82 -2.07 25.63
CA GLU A 402 13.04 -3.30 25.54
C GLU A 402 11.87 -3.24 26.52
N ILE A 403 10.64 -3.18 26.00
CA ILE A 403 9.43 -3.16 26.84
C ILE A 403 9.20 -4.54 27.47
N SER A 404 8.84 -4.54 28.76
CA SER A 404 8.54 -5.75 29.54
C SER A 404 7.12 -5.76 30.10
N SER A 405 6.46 -4.61 30.27
CA SER A 405 5.05 -4.60 30.67
C SER A 405 4.26 -3.37 30.22
N ILE A 406 2.95 -3.56 30.06
CA ILE A 406 1.95 -2.54 29.72
C ILE A 406 0.78 -2.71 30.69
N ASP A 407 0.63 -1.76 31.62
CA ASP A 407 -0.58 -1.60 32.42
C ASP A 407 -1.54 -0.63 31.71
N TYR A 408 -2.82 -0.96 31.63
CA TYR A 408 -3.88 -0.17 31.03
C TYR A 408 -5.16 -0.15 31.89
N SER A 409 -5.02 -0.46 33.18
CA SER A 409 -6.09 -0.44 34.17
C SER A 409 -6.71 0.96 34.32
N ASP A 410 -5.89 2.01 34.20
CA ASP A 410 -6.32 3.41 34.11
C ASP A 410 -5.62 4.12 32.93
N LYS A 411 -4.88 5.22 33.14
CA LYS A 411 -3.91 5.68 32.13
C LYS A 411 -2.90 4.57 31.83
N VAL A 412 -2.44 4.50 30.58
CA VAL A 412 -1.49 3.47 30.14
C VAL A 412 -0.12 3.75 30.76
N LEU A 413 0.46 2.75 31.40
CA LEU A 413 1.81 2.76 31.97
C LEU A 413 2.65 1.66 31.31
N VAL A 414 3.57 2.08 30.45
CA VAL A 414 4.52 1.21 29.76
C VAL A 414 5.84 1.17 30.56
N LYS A 415 6.43 -0.01 30.75
CA LYS A 415 7.72 -0.18 31.45
C LYS A 415 8.68 -1.03 30.64
N SER A 416 9.96 -0.69 30.69
CA SER A 416 11.05 -1.47 30.09
C SER A 416 11.75 -2.39 31.10
N SER A 417 12.48 -3.37 30.57
CA SER A 417 13.17 -4.40 31.36
C SER A 417 14.35 -3.86 32.20
N ASP A 418 14.82 -2.64 31.91
CA ASP A 418 15.79 -1.90 32.72
C ASP A 418 15.15 -0.99 33.79
N GLY A 419 13.81 -0.94 33.86
CA GLY A 419 13.05 -0.24 34.89
C GLY A 419 12.63 1.20 34.55
N GLN A 420 12.92 1.71 33.34
CA GLN A 420 12.33 2.98 32.88
C GLN A 420 10.82 2.82 32.64
N SER A 421 10.08 3.93 32.63
CA SER A 421 8.62 3.92 32.47
C SER A 421 8.05 5.19 31.84
N TRP A 422 7.02 5.02 31.02
CA TRP A 422 6.30 6.09 30.31
C TRP A 422 4.81 5.97 30.55
N THR A 423 4.12 7.11 30.65
CA THR A 423 2.67 7.18 30.79
C THR A 423 2.02 7.81 29.56
N GLY A 424 0.85 7.31 29.17
CA GLY A 424 0.05 7.88 28.08
C GLY A 424 -1.44 7.55 28.23
N ASP A 425 -2.24 8.14 27.36
CA ASP A 425 -3.70 7.94 27.31
C ASP A 425 -4.07 6.75 26.42
N LYS A 426 -3.22 6.45 25.43
CA LYS A 426 -3.34 5.38 24.43
C LYS A 426 -1.98 4.74 24.17
N VAL A 427 -1.95 3.49 23.72
CA VAL A 427 -0.74 2.84 23.19
C VAL A 427 -1.03 2.03 21.93
N ILE A 428 -0.11 2.08 20.95
CA ILE A 428 -0.12 1.23 19.76
C ILE A 428 1.01 0.19 19.88
N VAL A 429 0.65 -1.08 19.90
CA VAL A 429 1.61 -2.21 19.93
C VAL A 429 1.84 -2.69 18.51
N THR A 430 3.10 -2.68 18.06
CA THR A 430 3.51 -3.16 16.73
C THR A 430 4.62 -4.22 16.79
N LEU A 431 4.60 -5.01 17.88
CA LEU A 431 5.53 -6.12 18.10
C LEU A 431 5.24 -7.28 17.14
N PRO A 432 6.26 -7.96 16.59
CA PRO A 432 6.08 -9.14 15.75
C PRO A 432 5.30 -10.26 16.46
N LEU A 433 4.54 -11.06 15.70
CA LEU A 433 3.69 -12.13 16.22
C LEU A 433 4.45 -13.13 17.10
N ALA A 434 5.69 -13.48 16.75
CA ALA A 434 6.53 -14.37 17.56
C ALA A 434 6.89 -13.76 18.93
N VAL A 435 7.16 -12.45 19.00
CA VAL A 435 7.42 -11.73 20.26
C VAL A 435 6.17 -11.71 21.15
N LEU A 436 4.98 -11.55 20.56
CA LEU A 436 3.70 -11.63 21.27
C LEU A 436 3.41 -13.06 21.78
N LYS A 437 3.63 -14.09 20.96
CA LYS A 437 3.50 -15.51 21.35
C LYS A 437 4.37 -15.88 22.54
N ASN A 438 5.61 -15.39 22.55
CA ASN A 438 6.60 -15.65 23.59
C ASN A 438 6.31 -14.95 24.93
N GLY A 439 5.31 -14.07 25.01
CA GLY A 439 4.89 -13.45 26.27
C GLY A 439 5.90 -12.50 26.90
N ILE A 440 6.86 -11.97 26.12
CA ILE A 440 7.95 -11.09 26.61
C ILE A 440 7.40 -9.79 27.23
N VAL A 441 6.22 -9.34 26.79
CA VAL A 441 5.50 -8.20 27.36
C VAL A 441 4.31 -8.69 28.19
N GLN A 442 4.32 -8.40 29.48
CA GLN A 442 3.19 -8.64 30.38
C GLN A 442 2.13 -7.54 30.21
N PHE A 443 0.88 -7.95 29.94
CA PHE A 443 -0.28 -7.05 29.90
C PHE A 443 -1.02 -7.08 31.25
N THR A 444 -1.46 -5.92 31.75
CA THR A 444 -2.28 -5.79 32.96
C THR A 444 -3.42 -4.79 32.73
N PRO A 445 -4.71 -5.20 32.78
CA PRO A 445 -5.22 -6.56 32.90
C PRO A 445 -4.74 -7.51 31.78
N PRO A 446 -4.99 -8.83 31.86
CA PRO A 446 -4.70 -9.74 30.76
C PRO A 446 -5.49 -9.40 29.49
N LEU A 447 -4.91 -9.71 28.32
CA LEU A 447 -5.56 -9.49 27.03
C LEU A 447 -6.84 -10.33 26.87
N PRO A 448 -7.86 -9.84 26.12
CA PRO A 448 -9.07 -10.60 25.81
C PRO A 448 -8.79 -11.96 25.15
N GLN A 449 -9.62 -12.96 25.47
CA GLN A 449 -9.37 -14.35 25.07
C GLN A 449 -9.31 -14.55 23.55
N ASN A 450 -10.12 -13.84 22.76
CA ASN A 450 -10.04 -13.91 21.29
C ASN A 450 -8.67 -13.44 20.77
N LYS A 451 -8.13 -12.34 21.33
CA LYS A 451 -6.78 -11.85 21.00
C LYS A 451 -5.69 -12.82 21.45
N VAL A 452 -5.81 -13.43 22.63
CA VAL A 452 -4.89 -14.49 23.09
C VAL A 452 -4.94 -15.70 22.15
N THR A 453 -6.13 -16.12 21.73
CA THR A 453 -6.33 -17.19 20.75
C THR A 453 -5.68 -16.83 19.41
N ALA A 454 -5.90 -15.63 18.87
CA ALA A 454 -5.27 -15.18 17.62
C ALA A 454 -3.74 -15.13 17.70
N ILE A 455 -3.18 -14.60 18.80
CA ILE A 455 -1.73 -14.65 19.06
C ILE A 455 -1.23 -16.09 19.05
N GLN A 456 -1.94 -17.03 19.67
CA GLN A 456 -1.47 -18.42 19.78
C GLN A 456 -1.76 -19.28 18.52
N GLN A 457 -2.80 -18.98 17.74
CA GLN A 457 -3.18 -19.77 16.56
C GLN A 457 -2.64 -19.26 15.22
N LEU A 458 -2.34 -17.97 15.05
CA LEU A 458 -1.68 -17.50 13.82
C LEU A 458 -0.28 -18.14 13.67
N GLY A 459 0.11 -18.47 12.46
CA GLY A 459 1.37 -19.15 12.17
C GLY A 459 2.56 -18.18 12.13
N VAL A 460 3.72 -18.63 12.60
CA VAL A 460 5.00 -17.90 12.47
C VAL A 460 5.79 -18.50 11.32
N GLY A 461 5.97 -17.74 10.25
CA GLY A 461 6.85 -18.10 9.15
C GLY A 461 8.31 -17.70 9.41
N TYR A 462 9.23 -18.52 8.88
CA TYR A 462 10.67 -18.32 8.90
C TYR A 462 11.21 -18.39 7.46
N MET A 463 11.99 -17.39 7.09
CA MET A 463 12.70 -17.34 5.81
C MET A 463 13.98 -16.54 6.03
N GLU A 464 15.11 -17.09 5.60
CA GLU A 464 16.42 -16.44 5.74
C GLU A 464 17.02 -16.13 4.37
N LYS A 465 17.80 -15.06 4.25
CA LYS A 465 18.49 -14.67 3.03
C LYS A 465 19.98 -14.99 3.11
N VAL A 466 20.54 -15.39 1.97
CA VAL A 466 21.98 -15.47 1.76
C VAL A 466 22.35 -14.51 0.64
N VAL A 467 23.19 -13.53 0.95
CA VAL A 467 23.66 -12.48 0.02
C VAL A 467 25.16 -12.63 -0.17
N LEU A 468 25.62 -12.68 -1.42
CA LEU A 468 27.03 -12.92 -1.77
C LEU A 468 27.53 -11.84 -2.72
N GLN A 469 28.63 -11.16 -2.35
CA GLN A 469 29.34 -10.23 -3.22
C GLN A 469 30.43 -10.96 -4.00
N PHE A 470 30.50 -10.78 -5.31
CA PHE A 470 31.51 -11.41 -6.17
C PHE A 470 32.35 -10.39 -6.95
N LYS A 471 33.57 -10.79 -7.31
CA LYS A 471 34.48 -10.00 -8.16
C LYS A 471 34.05 -9.90 -9.63
N GLU A 472 33.17 -10.79 -10.10
CA GLU A 472 32.71 -10.89 -11.49
C GLU A 472 31.31 -11.52 -11.57
N ARG A 473 30.50 -11.09 -12.54
CA ARG A 473 29.10 -11.53 -12.76
C ARG A 473 29.02 -12.88 -13.50
N PHE A 474 29.57 -13.94 -12.92
CA PHE A 474 29.78 -15.23 -13.61
C PHE A 474 28.50 -15.93 -14.11
N TRP A 475 27.35 -15.63 -13.49
CA TRP A 475 26.02 -16.20 -13.76
C TRP A 475 25.31 -15.56 -14.98
N SER A 476 25.86 -14.50 -15.56
CA SER A 476 25.27 -13.74 -16.67
C SER A 476 26.22 -13.72 -17.86
N ASP A 477 25.76 -14.17 -19.02
CA ASP A 477 26.44 -13.88 -20.29
C ASP A 477 26.09 -12.46 -20.76
N LYS A 478 27.05 -11.79 -21.42
CA LYS A 478 26.94 -10.36 -21.77
C LYS A 478 25.86 -10.04 -22.82
N SER A 479 25.40 -11.05 -23.56
CA SER A 479 24.38 -10.93 -24.61
C SER A 479 22.95 -11.13 -24.13
N SER A 480 22.74 -11.70 -22.93
CA SER A 480 21.42 -11.91 -22.34
C SER A 480 21.54 -11.94 -20.80
N PRO A 481 21.40 -10.78 -20.13
CA PRO A 481 21.56 -10.70 -18.69
C PRO A 481 20.35 -11.28 -17.96
N SER A 482 20.50 -12.48 -17.42
CA SER A 482 19.53 -13.06 -16.48
C SER A 482 19.57 -12.29 -15.16
N GLU A 483 18.44 -11.72 -14.76
CA GLU A 483 18.28 -10.96 -13.52
C GLU A 483 17.75 -11.81 -12.35
N VAL A 484 17.19 -12.97 -12.69
CA VAL A 484 16.68 -13.97 -11.77
C VAL A 484 16.78 -15.36 -12.44
N PHE A 485 17.16 -16.38 -11.65
CA PHE A 485 17.18 -17.77 -12.09
C PHE A 485 16.79 -18.71 -10.94
N GLY A 486 16.11 -19.80 -11.28
CA GLY A 486 15.63 -20.81 -10.33
C GLY A 486 16.56 -22.03 -10.27
N ARG A 487 16.49 -22.75 -9.16
CA ARG A 487 17.18 -24.02 -8.92
C ARG A 487 16.16 -25.15 -8.91
N VAL A 488 16.33 -26.14 -9.78
CA VAL A 488 15.63 -27.42 -9.66
C VAL A 488 16.36 -28.29 -8.65
N GLU A 489 15.74 -28.59 -7.50
CA GLU A 489 16.27 -29.53 -6.51
C GLU A 489 15.61 -30.91 -6.63
N THR A 490 16.45 -31.94 -6.59
CA THR A 490 16.11 -33.37 -6.65
C THR A 490 15.66 -33.95 -5.31
N GLU A 491 16.14 -33.41 -4.19
CA GLU A 491 15.86 -33.91 -2.84
C GLU A 491 14.70 -33.11 -2.22
N PHE A 492 13.52 -33.71 -2.07
CA PHE A 492 12.29 -33.01 -1.64
C PHE A 492 12.47 -32.21 -0.32
N SER A 493 13.17 -32.77 0.67
CA SER A 493 13.58 -32.14 1.94
C SER A 493 14.30 -30.79 1.78
N ARG A 494 14.97 -30.56 0.64
CA ARG A 494 15.82 -29.42 0.34
C ARG A 494 15.23 -28.47 -0.70
N ARG A 495 13.95 -28.65 -1.07
CA ARG A 495 13.22 -27.79 -2.02
C ARG A 495 13.31 -26.28 -1.72
N GLY A 496 13.30 -25.91 -0.44
CA GLY A 496 13.46 -24.53 0.03
C GLY A 496 14.91 -24.04 0.14
N LEU A 497 15.93 -24.85 -0.18
CA LEU A 497 17.34 -24.50 -0.05
C LEU A 497 17.87 -23.84 -1.35
N PHE A 498 17.94 -22.51 -1.36
CA PHE A 498 18.41 -21.72 -2.50
C PHE A 498 17.54 -21.87 -3.77
N GLY A 499 16.22 -21.87 -3.61
CA GLY A 499 15.26 -22.11 -4.70
C GLY A 499 15.32 -21.06 -5.82
N VAL A 500 15.49 -19.77 -5.49
CA VAL A 500 15.63 -18.68 -6.46
C VAL A 500 16.83 -17.81 -6.12
N PHE A 501 17.59 -17.40 -7.14
CA PHE A 501 18.68 -16.43 -7.08
C PHE A 501 18.28 -15.15 -7.82
N HIS A 502 18.40 -14.00 -7.16
CA HIS A 502 18.18 -12.67 -7.72
C HIS A 502 19.50 -11.91 -7.87
N ASP A 503 19.65 -11.22 -8.99
CA ASP A 503 20.79 -10.35 -9.26
C ASP A 503 20.55 -8.94 -8.70
N LEU A 504 21.27 -8.61 -7.63
CA LEU A 504 21.25 -7.30 -6.96
C LEU A 504 22.47 -6.46 -7.35
N SER A 505 23.17 -6.80 -8.44
CA SER A 505 24.33 -6.07 -8.91
C SER A 505 23.98 -4.62 -9.26
N LYS A 506 24.82 -3.68 -8.83
CA LYS A 506 24.67 -2.26 -9.17
C LYS A 506 25.98 -1.61 -9.51
N GLU A 507 25.92 -0.61 -10.40
CA GLU A 507 27.03 0.29 -10.66
C GLU A 507 26.95 1.48 -9.72
N ASN A 508 28.08 1.87 -9.13
CA ASN A 508 28.13 3.05 -8.28
C ASN A 508 28.35 4.33 -9.12
N ALA A 509 28.19 5.51 -8.49
CA ALA A 509 28.37 6.80 -9.16
C ALA A 509 29.79 7.07 -9.71
N SER A 510 30.77 6.20 -9.45
CA SER A 510 32.12 6.25 -10.03
C SER A 510 32.35 5.22 -11.16
N GLY A 511 31.27 4.66 -11.74
CA GLY A 511 31.36 3.67 -12.84
C GLY A 511 31.92 2.31 -12.41
N LYS A 512 31.92 2.00 -11.11
CA LYS A 512 32.43 0.73 -10.58
C LYS A 512 31.25 -0.19 -10.26
N SER A 513 31.12 -1.24 -11.06
CA SER A 513 30.15 -2.31 -10.82
C SER A 513 30.47 -3.07 -9.52
N CYS A 514 29.42 -3.40 -8.77
CA CYS A 514 29.45 -4.28 -7.61
C CYS A 514 28.52 -5.47 -7.91
N TYR A 515 29.06 -6.68 -8.03
CA TYR A 515 28.27 -7.85 -8.42
C TYR A 515 27.74 -8.58 -7.18
N ILE A 516 26.43 -8.76 -7.10
CA ILE A 516 25.76 -9.30 -5.91
C ILE A 516 24.67 -10.29 -6.35
N LEU A 517 24.72 -11.50 -5.79
CA LEU A 517 23.57 -12.42 -5.79
C LEU A 517 22.91 -12.42 -4.41
N SER A 518 21.58 -12.53 -4.39
CA SER A 518 20.80 -12.87 -3.20
C SER A 518 19.95 -14.09 -3.48
N THR A 519 19.88 -15.00 -2.53
CA THR A 519 18.97 -16.16 -2.52
C THR A 519 18.32 -16.30 -1.15
N HIS A 520 17.35 -17.20 -1.02
CA HIS A 520 16.61 -17.46 0.21
C HIS A 520 16.76 -18.92 0.66
N ILE A 521 16.43 -19.16 1.92
CA ILE A 521 16.15 -20.49 2.49
C ILE A 521 14.78 -20.44 3.16
N SER A 522 13.89 -21.35 2.76
CA SER A 522 12.48 -21.45 3.18
C SER A 522 12.10 -22.89 3.55
N GLY A 523 10.85 -23.10 4.00
CA GLY A 523 10.30 -24.43 4.27
C GLY A 523 11.09 -25.25 5.29
N ASP A 524 11.10 -26.57 5.11
CA ASP A 524 11.87 -27.51 5.96
C ASP A 524 13.38 -27.20 6.01
N SER A 525 13.90 -26.53 4.97
CA SER A 525 15.33 -26.23 4.84
C SER A 525 15.84 -25.20 5.86
N VAL A 526 14.95 -24.50 6.58
CA VAL A 526 15.33 -23.62 7.70
C VAL A 526 15.87 -24.43 8.90
N GLU A 527 15.53 -25.70 9.06
CA GLU A 527 16.13 -26.55 10.10
C GLU A 527 17.63 -26.82 9.83
N ILE A 528 18.04 -26.85 8.56
CA ILE A 528 19.44 -27.01 8.16
C ILE A 528 20.28 -25.81 8.60
N LEU A 529 19.71 -24.60 8.54
CA LEU A 529 20.33 -23.37 9.04
C LEU A 529 20.57 -23.40 10.55
N LYS A 530 19.63 -23.95 11.33
CA LYS A 530 19.73 -24.02 12.80
C LYS A 530 20.92 -24.85 13.29
N GLN A 531 21.43 -25.74 12.45
CA GLN A 531 22.50 -26.68 12.79
C GLN A 531 23.86 -26.29 12.19
N LYS A 532 23.98 -25.12 11.54
CA LYS A 532 25.16 -24.74 10.75
C LYS A 532 25.66 -23.33 10.97
N SER A 533 26.98 -23.16 10.89
CA SER A 533 27.67 -21.87 10.79
C SER A 533 27.35 -21.14 9.48
N ASP A 534 27.60 -19.82 9.44
CA ASP A 534 27.44 -19.04 8.20
C ASP A 534 28.43 -19.52 7.12
N GLU A 535 29.65 -19.89 7.51
CA GLU A 535 30.69 -20.40 6.62
C GLU A 535 30.29 -21.71 5.92
N GLU A 536 29.60 -22.62 6.62
CA GLU A 536 29.04 -23.84 6.02
C GLU A 536 27.90 -23.54 5.05
N ILE A 537 26.98 -22.64 5.42
CA ILE A 537 25.86 -22.24 4.56
C ILE A 537 26.36 -21.56 3.28
N ILE A 538 27.40 -20.72 3.38
CA ILE A 538 28.07 -20.13 2.23
C ILE A 538 28.81 -21.18 1.39
N SER A 539 29.43 -22.18 2.02
CA SER A 539 30.07 -23.29 1.30
C SER A 539 29.03 -24.09 0.49
N MET A 540 27.91 -24.48 1.10
CA MET A 540 26.78 -25.14 0.44
C MET A 540 26.17 -24.29 -0.68
N CYS A 541 26.12 -22.96 -0.53
CA CYS A 541 25.64 -22.04 -1.56
C CYS A 541 26.61 -21.95 -2.75
N ILE A 542 27.92 -21.94 -2.50
CA ILE A 542 28.96 -21.93 -3.53
C ILE A 542 29.08 -23.28 -4.24
N GLU A 543 28.87 -24.40 -3.53
CA GLU A 543 28.70 -25.73 -4.11
C GLU A 543 27.48 -25.76 -5.04
N THR A 544 26.32 -25.30 -4.57
CA THR A 544 25.10 -25.18 -5.38
C THR A 544 25.34 -24.35 -6.64
N LEU A 545 25.95 -23.17 -6.53
CA LEU A 545 26.30 -22.33 -7.68
C LEU A 545 27.31 -23.01 -8.62
N SER A 546 28.21 -23.85 -8.11
CA SER A 546 29.14 -24.63 -8.94
C SER A 546 28.44 -25.76 -9.70
N GLU A 547 27.40 -26.36 -9.12
CA GLU A 547 26.55 -27.36 -9.77
C GLU A 547 25.62 -26.75 -10.84
N LEU A 548 25.19 -25.50 -10.68
CA LEU A 548 24.39 -24.76 -11.66
C LEU A 548 25.23 -24.10 -12.77
N PHE A 549 26.52 -23.85 -12.54
CA PHE A 549 27.42 -23.22 -13.52
C PHE A 549 28.75 -23.98 -13.75
N PRO A 550 28.77 -25.31 -13.96
CA PRO A 550 30.02 -26.11 -13.99
C PRO A 550 30.96 -25.78 -15.15
N LYS A 551 30.47 -25.09 -16.19
CA LYS A 551 31.28 -24.56 -17.31
C LYS A 551 31.96 -23.21 -16.98
N LYS A 552 31.72 -22.64 -15.79
CA LYS A 552 32.31 -21.40 -15.27
C LYS A 552 33.07 -21.71 -13.98
N LYS A 553 34.19 -21.04 -13.71
CA LYS A 553 34.86 -21.15 -12.42
C LYS A 553 34.20 -20.20 -11.42
N VAL A 554 33.27 -20.70 -10.61
CA VAL A 554 32.64 -19.91 -9.53
C VAL A 554 33.72 -19.38 -8.59
N PRO A 555 33.86 -18.04 -8.44
CA PRO A 555 34.85 -17.45 -7.55
C PRO A 555 34.36 -17.49 -6.10
N LYS A 556 35.29 -17.53 -5.14
CA LYS A 556 34.94 -17.30 -3.72
C LYS A 556 34.30 -15.90 -3.56
N PRO A 557 33.27 -15.76 -2.71
CA PRO A 557 32.67 -14.46 -2.45
C PRO A 557 33.67 -13.55 -1.74
N GLN A 558 33.63 -12.26 -2.06
CA GLN A 558 34.47 -11.23 -1.42
C GLN A 558 33.90 -10.79 -0.06
N LYS A 559 32.58 -10.86 0.08
CA LYS A 559 31.79 -10.64 1.30
C LYS A 559 30.51 -11.48 1.20
N TYR A 560 29.92 -11.79 2.34
CA TYR A 560 28.60 -12.40 2.42
C TYR A 560 27.80 -11.89 3.62
N ILE A 561 26.50 -12.18 3.61
CA ILE A 561 25.58 -12.09 4.74
C ILE A 561 24.70 -13.34 4.70
N VAL A 562 24.57 -14.02 5.83
CA VAL A 562 23.47 -14.97 6.10
C VAL A 562 22.59 -14.30 7.14
N THR A 563 21.27 -14.28 6.97
CA THR A 563 20.37 -13.76 8.02
C THR A 563 20.01 -14.86 9.03
N ARG A 564 19.62 -14.41 10.23
CA ARG A 564 19.24 -15.26 11.37
C ARG A 564 18.02 -14.64 12.07
N TRP A 565 16.99 -14.25 11.32
CA TRP A 565 15.76 -13.63 11.84
C TRP A 565 15.09 -14.47 12.94
N TYR A 566 15.15 -15.81 12.87
CA TYR A 566 14.65 -16.67 13.94
C TYR A 566 15.44 -16.57 15.27
N GLN A 567 16.67 -16.04 15.25
CA GLN A 567 17.52 -15.83 16.44
C GLN A 567 17.42 -14.39 16.99
N ASP A 568 16.95 -13.43 16.19
CA ASP A 568 16.81 -12.05 16.64
C ASP A 568 15.67 -11.98 17.66
N LYS A 569 16.00 -11.83 18.96
CA LYS A 569 15.03 -11.87 20.06
C LYS A 569 13.89 -10.86 19.94
N HIS A 570 14.07 -9.78 19.19
CA HIS A 570 13.06 -8.73 18.97
C HIS A 570 12.19 -8.96 17.72
N ILE A 571 12.47 -10.02 16.95
CA ILE A 571 11.75 -10.34 15.72
C ILE A 571 11.30 -11.81 15.72
N GLN A 572 12.23 -12.75 15.78
CA GLN A 572 12.01 -14.21 15.83
C GLN A 572 11.15 -14.80 14.69
N MET A 573 11.01 -14.08 13.56
CA MET A 573 10.17 -14.48 12.42
C MET A 573 10.53 -13.73 11.14
N ALA A 574 9.96 -14.16 10.00
CA ALA A 574 9.92 -13.40 8.77
C ALA A 574 8.56 -12.69 8.58
N TYR A 575 7.46 -13.45 8.59
CA TYR A 575 6.07 -12.99 8.38
C TYR A 575 5.07 -14.07 8.84
N SER A 576 3.79 -13.73 9.05
CA SER A 576 2.79 -14.71 9.48
C SER A 576 2.23 -15.59 8.35
N HIS A 577 1.51 -16.65 8.72
CA HIS A 577 0.71 -17.49 7.83
C HIS A 577 -0.52 -18.05 8.54
N ILE A 578 -1.42 -18.72 7.82
CA ILE A 578 -2.58 -19.40 8.39
C ILE A 578 -2.30 -20.91 8.44
N PRO A 579 -2.11 -21.49 9.64
CA PRO A 579 -1.87 -22.92 9.78
C PRO A 579 -3.18 -23.72 9.71
N VAL A 580 -3.06 -25.04 9.57
CA VAL A 580 -4.21 -25.96 9.50
C VAL A 580 -5.17 -25.76 10.67
N GLY A 581 -6.46 -25.62 10.36
CA GLY A 581 -7.56 -25.40 11.32
C GLY A 581 -7.78 -23.94 11.73
N ALA A 582 -6.99 -22.99 11.22
CA ALA A 582 -7.17 -21.56 11.45
C ALA A 582 -7.79 -20.84 10.23
N THR A 583 -8.33 -19.63 10.44
CA THR A 583 -8.95 -18.79 9.40
C THR A 583 -8.33 -17.40 9.35
N GLY A 584 -8.68 -16.62 8.33
CA GLY A 584 -8.28 -15.21 8.20
C GLY A 584 -8.79 -14.30 9.32
N ASP A 585 -9.86 -14.69 10.03
CA ASP A 585 -10.49 -13.88 11.08
C ASP A 585 -9.55 -13.58 12.26
N LEU A 586 -8.52 -14.44 12.47
CA LEU A 586 -7.51 -14.23 13.49
C LEU A 586 -6.67 -12.96 13.28
N TYR A 587 -6.49 -12.50 12.04
CA TYR A 587 -5.84 -11.21 11.76
C TYR A 587 -6.68 -10.04 12.28
N ASP A 588 -8.01 -10.14 12.20
CA ASP A 588 -8.95 -9.12 12.67
C ASP A 588 -9.10 -9.16 14.21
N ASP A 589 -9.14 -10.35 14.81
CA ASP A 589 -9.07 -10.53 16.28
C ASP A 589 -7.77 -9.98 16.86
N LEU A 590 -6.65 -10.10 16.15
CA LEU A 590 -5.38 -9.49 16.55
C LEU A 590 -5.37 -7.97 16.32
N ALA A 591 -6.03 -7.46 15.28
CA ALA A 591 -6.19 -6.04 14.98
C ALA A 591 -7.22 -5.27 15.84
N ALA A 592 -8.11 -5.97 16.54
CA ALA A 592 -9.10 -5.35 17.42
C ALA A 592 -8.42 -4.55 18.55
N ASP A 593 -8.92 -3.37 18.89
CA ASP A 593 -8.41 -2.62 20.05
C ASP A 593 -8.92 -3.24 21.37
N VAL A 594 -8.28 -2.85 22.48
CA VAL A 594 -8.68 -3.26 23.83
C VAL A 594 -9.08 -2.01 24.59
N GLN A 595 -10.37 -1.90 24.89
CA GLN A 595 -11.00 -0.83 25.68
C GLN A 595 -10.75 0.60 25.14
N GLY A 596 -10.45 0.77 23.84
CA GLY A 596 -10.02 2.05 23.29
C GLY A 596 -8.74 2.62 23.93
N ARG A 597 -7.91 1.76 24.53
CA ARG A 597 -6.64 2.11 25.21
C ARG A 597 -5.43 1.46 24.54
N ILE A 598 -5.49 0.17 24.20
CA ILE A 598 -4.44 -0.54 23.45
C ILE A 598 -4.91 -0.84 22.04
N TYR A 599 -4.10 -0.45 21.05
CA TYR A 599 -4.32 -0.67 19.62
C TYR A 599 -3.22 -1.59 19.07
N PHE A 600 -3.51 -2.33 18.01
CA PHE A 600 -2.59 -3.34 17.46
C PHE A 600 -2.38 -3.13 15.96
N ALA A 601 -1.11 -2.97 15.57
CA ALA A 601 -0.68 -2.82 14.19
C ALA A 601 0.47 -3.77 13.85
N GLY A 602 0.85 -3.86 12.58
CA GLY A 602 1.80 -4.84 12.05
C GLY A 602 1.21 -5.66 10.90
N GLU A 603 2.03 -6.49 10.27
CA GLU A 603 1.60 -7.34 9.14
C GLU A 603 0.59 -8.41 9.59
N ALA A 604 0.84 -9.06 10.74
CA ALA A 604 -0.07 -10.01 11.40
C ALA A 604 -1.39 -9.39 11.91
N THR A 605 -1.67 -8.11 11.61
CA THR A 605 -2.93 -7.42 11.92
C THR A 605 -3.68 -6.98 10.65
N ASN A 606 -3.21 -7.36 9.46
CA ASN A 606 -3.80 -6.93 8.19
C ASN A 606 -4.25 -8.14 7.35
N ARG A 607 -5.50 -8.55 7.52
CA ARG A 607 -6.11 -9.68 6.80
C ARG A 607 -6.08 -9.55 5.27
N GLN A 608 -6.19 -8.33 4.76
CA GLN A 608 -6.29 -8.03 3.34
C GLN A 608 -4.91 -8.08 2.66
N HIS A 609 -3.86 -7.65 3.36
CA HIS A 609 -2.49 -7.65 2.85
C HIS A 609 -1.50 -8.14 3.92
N PRO A 610 -1.58 -9.41 4.36
CA PRO A 610 -0.70 -9.95 5.40
C PRO A 610 0.75 -9.99 4.90
N GLN A 611 1.70 -10.33 5.78
CA GLN A 611 3.14 -10.53 5.50
C GLN A 611 3.93 -9.29 5.05
N SER A 612 3.29 -8.37 4.34
CA SER A 612 3.94 -7.38 3.49
C SER A 612 4.30 -6.08 4.22
N VAL A 613 5.34 -5.41 3.73
CA VAL A 613 5.71 -4.04 4.11
C VAL A 613 4.53 -3.08 3.90
N THR A 614 3.79 -3.26 2.80
CA THR A 614 2.60 -2.47 2.47
C THR A 614 1.49 -2.69 3.50
N GLY A 615 1.22 -3.96 3.86
CA GLY A 615 0.25 -4.32 4.88
C GLY A 615 0.54 -3.76 6.26
N ALA A 616 1.81 -3.86 6.69
CA ALA A 616 2.30 -3.26 7.93
C ALA A 616 2.18 -1.72 7.91
N TYR A 617 2.54 -1.07 6.80
CA TYR A 617 2.41 0.38 6.64
C TYR A 617 0.94 0.83 6.76
N ILE A 618 0.02 0.12 6.09
CA ILE A 618 -1.43 0.39 6.11
C ILE A 618 -2.03 0.16 7.50
N SER A 619 -1.66 -0.91 8.22
CA SER A 619 -2.20 -1.16 9.56
C SER A 619 -1.77 -0.09 10.57
N GLY A 620 -0.57 0.48 10.42
CA GLY A 620 -0.14 1.61 11.27
C GLY A 620 -0.95 2.88 11.02
N MET A 621 -1.25 3.20 9.75
CA MET A 621 -2.15 4.31 9.40
C MET A 621 -3.59 4.09 9.90
N ARG A 622 -4.08 2.85 9.83
CA ARG A 622 -5.40 2.43 10.34
C ARG A 622 -5.52 2.64 11.86
N GLU A 623 -4.52 2.22 12.65
CA GLU A 623 -4.56 2.45 14.10
C GLU A 623 -4.38 3.94 14.45
N ALA A 624 -3.56 4.69 13.71
CA ALA A 624 -3.45 6.14 13.90
C ALA A 624 -4.80 6.86 13.68
N GLU A 625 -5.57 6.48 12.65
CA GLU A 625 -6.94 7.01 12.46
C GLU A 625 -7.85 6.66 13.65
N LYS A 626 -7.88 5.40 14.09
CA LYS A 626 -8.70 4.95 15.23
C LYS A 626 -8.35 5.74 16.50
N VAL A 627 -7.06 5.84 16.82
CA VAL A 627 -6.54 6.56 17.99
C VAL A 627 -6.96 8.02 17.94
N PHE A 628 -6.67 8.73 16.84
CA PHE A 628 -7.08 10.12 16.64
C PHE A 628 -8.59 10.30 16.83
N THR A 629 -9.40 9.42 16.22
CA THR A 629 -10.86 9.50 16.27
C THR A 629 -11.41 9.23 17.66
N SER A 630 -10.78 8.36 18.45
CA SER A 630 -11.17 8.09 19.84
C SER A 630 -10.90 9.25 20.80
N MET A 631 -9.97 10.15 20.46
CA MET A 631 -9.63 11.36 21.23
C MET A 631 -10.39 12.61 20.73
N ALA A 632 -11.06 12.51 19.59
CA ALA A 632 -11.85 13.58 18.97
C ALA A 632 -13.36 13.53 19.30
N ILE A 633 -13.78 12.55 20.10
CA ILE A 633 -15.19 12.26 20.44
C ILE A 633 -15.40 12.25 21.98
N SER A 634 -14.32 12.43 22.75
CA SER A 634 -14.28 12.52 24.22
C SER A 634 -14.32 13.96 24.72
#